data_AF-A0AAV8DPX1-F1
#
_entry.id   AF-A0AAV8DPX1-F1
#
_cell.length_a   1.000
_cell.length_b   1.000
_cell.length_c   1.000
_cell.angle_alpha   90.00
_cell.angle_beta   90.00
_cell.angle_gamma   90.00
#
_symmetry.space_group_name_H-M   'P 1'
#
loop_
_entity.id
_entity.type
_entity.pdbx_description
1 polymer ?
#
loop_
_entity_poly.entity_id
_entity_poly.type
_entity_poly.pdbx_seq_one_letter_code
_entity_poly.pdbx_strand_id
1 'polypeptide(L)'
;MGIGLVIPIFAMVAAGLLEVVRLHIICRDNLYDSRDYIPMSIFWQVPQYFLVGAAVVFTFIGQLEFFYDQAPNAMRSMCSALSLTTVSLGMYLSSLLVTIVTNITARNGKLGWIADNLNRGHLNYFFWLLAIMSFVNFLLYLLIAKWYNYKKTVDDLEETKLGDAYEKH
;
A
#
# COMPACT_ATOMS: atom_id res chain seq x y z
N MET A 1 6.42 10.89 -3.69
CA MET A 1 5.30 9.93 -3.46
C MET A 1 5.56 8.52 -4.02
N GLY A 2 6.04 8.34 -5.26
CA GLY A 2 6.15 7.02 -5.91
C GLY A 2 6.92 5.93 -5.13
N ILE A 3 8.01 6.27 -4.44
CA ILE A 3 8.80 5.32 -3.63
C ILE A 3 7.94 4.70 -2.51
N GLY A 4 7.07 5.51 -1.89
CA GLY A 4 6.15 5.06 -0.84
C GLY A 4 5.06 4.10 -1.32
N LEU A 5 4.80 4.02 -2.63
CA LEU A 5 3.85 3.08 -3.24
C LEU A 5 4.49 1.74 -3.63
N VAL A 6 5.82 1.70 -3.80
CA VAL A 6 6.55 0.48 -4.16
C VAL A 6 6.84 -0.37 -2.91
N ILE A 7 7.19 0.27 -1.78
CA ILE A 7 7.55 -0.40 -0.54
C ILE A 7 6.42 -1.32 0.02
N PRO A 8 5.12 -0.93 -0.02
CA PRO A 8 4.01 -1.80 0.39
C PRO A 8 3.93 -3.13 -0.38
N ILE A 9 4.34 -3.15 -1.65
CA ILE A 9 4.35 -4.38 -2.46
C ILE A 9 5.29 -5.39 -1.84
N PHE A 10 6.52 -4.96 -1.51
CA PHE A 10 7.50 -5.81 -0.83
C PHE A 10 7.03 -6.22 0.57
N ALA A 11 6.34 -5.33 1.30
CA ALA A 11 5.78 -5.64 2.60
C ALA A 11 4.70 -6.75 2.52
N MET A 12 3.81 -6.70 1.52
CA MET A 12 2.78 -7.72 1.31
C MET A 12 3.37 -9.05 0.84
N VAL A 13 4.43 -9.03 0.02
CA VAL A 13 5.16 -10.25 -0.36
C VAL A 13 5.82 -10.89 0.85
N ALA A 14 6.48 -10.10 1.71
CA ALA A 14 7.03 -10.59 2.97
C ALA A 14 5.93 -11.20 3.85
N ALA A 15 4.79 -10.53 4.01
CA ALA A 15 3.64 -11.05 4.75
C ALA A 15 3.15 -12.41 4.23
N GLY A 16 3.01 -12.53 2.89
CA GLY A 16 2.60 -13.78 2.25
C GLY A 16 3.60 -14.91 2.47
N LEU A 17 4.90 -14.64 2.38
CA LEU A 17 5.95 -15.63 2.65
C LEU A 17 5.91 -16.12 4.10
N LEU A 18 5.74 -15.20 5.06
CA LEU A 18 5.62 -15.54 6.48
C LEU A 18 4.43 -16.46 6.75
N GLU A 19 3.30 -16.17 6.13
CA GLU A 19 2.08 -16.96 6.30
C GLU A 19 2.19 -18.35 5.65
N VAL A 20 2.92 -18.48 4.53
CA VAL A 20 3.26 -19.80 3.94
C VAL A 20 4.14 -20.61 4.90
N VAL A 21 5.15 -19.99 5.51
CA VAL A 21 6.01 -20.65 6.50
C VAL A 21 5.20 -21.07 7.74
N ARG A 22 4.30 -20.20 8.22
CA ARG A 22 3.42 -20.49 9.36
C ARG A 22 2.51 -21.69 9.08
N LEU A 23 1.86 -21.71 7.92
CA LEU A 23 1.01 -22.81 7.49
C LEU A 23 1.80 -24.13 7.29
N HIS A 24 3.05 -24.06 6.85
CA HIS A 24 3.91 -25.24 6.73
C HIS A 24 4.18 -25.88 8.10
N ILE A 25 4.47 -25.07 9.13
CA ILE A 25 4.70 -25.57 10.50
C ILE A 25 3.43 -26.21 11.06
N ILE A 26 2.26 -25.59 10.86
CA ILE A 26 0.97 -26.14 11.28
C ILE A 26 0.69 -27.49 10.59
N CYS A 27 0.99 -27.59 9.28
CA CYS A 27 0.83 -28.82 8.51
C CYS A 27 1.73 -29.95 8.99
N ARG A 28 3.01 -29.63 9.28
CA ARG A 28 3.99 -30.62 9.71
C ARG A 28 3.68 -31.17 11.10
N ASP A 29 3.25 -30.30 12.01
CA ASP A 29 3.02 -30.66 13.41
C ASP A 29 1.54 -31.03 13.67
N ASN A 30 0.71 -31.10 12.61
CA ASN A 30 -0.72 -31.41 12.60
C ASN A 30 -1.56 -30.58 13.59
N LEU A 31 -1.20 -29.31 13.77
CA LEU A 31 -1.77 -28.40 14.78
C LEU A 31 -3.05 -27.67 14.29
N TYR A 32 -3.80 -28.27 13.36
CA TYR A 32 -4.97 -27.62 12.74
C TYR A 32 -6.12 -27.33 13.73
N ASP A 33 -6.28 -28.15 14.76
CA ASP A 33 -7.32 -28.02 15.80
C ASP A 33 -6.77 -27.54 17.15
N SER A 34 -5.46 -27.43 17.29
CA SER A 34 -4.86 -26.85 18.48
C SER A 34 -4.99 -25.32 18.43
N ARG A 35 -5.70 -24.74 19.39
CA ARG A 35 -5.63 -23.29 19.70
C ARG A 35 -4.32 -22.91 20.41
N ASP A 36 -3.44 -23.89 20.62
CA ASP A 36 -2.15 -23.70 21.27
C ASP A 36 -1.16 -22.90 20.41
N TYR A 37 -0.17 -22.35 21.11
CA TYR A 37 0.91 -21.55 20.58
C TYR A 37 1.59 -22.25 19.39
N ILE A 38 1.54 -21.60 18.23
CA ILE A 38 2.41 -21.96 17.11
C ILE A 38 3.85 -21.68 17.57
N PRO A 39 4.79 -22.63 17.46
CA PRO A 39 6.18 -22.44 17.86
C PRO A 39 6.93 -21.55 16.85
N MET A 40 6.42 -20.34 16.63
CA MET A 40 7.00 -19.32 15.76
C MET A 40 7.25 -18.07 16.57
N SER A 41 8.47 -17.54 16.45
CA SER A 41 8.82 -16.29 17.10
C SER A 41 8.12 -15.11 16.43
N ILE A 42 7.58 -14.19 17.25
CA ILE A 42 6.98 -12.93 16.79
C ILE A 42 7.96 -12.05 15.99
N PHE A 43 9.27 -12.26 16.17
CA PHE A 43 10.32 -11.55 15.41
C PHE A 43 10.20 -11.77 13.90
N TRP A 44 9.55 -12.84 13.44
CA TRP A 44 9.31 -13.07 12.02
C TRP A 44 8.37 -12.03 11.38
N GLN A 45 7.52 -11.34 12.15
CA GLN A 45 6.67 -10.26 11.63
C GLN A 45 7.40 -8.92 11.48
N VAL A 46 8.58 -8.78 12.11
CA VAL A 46 9.35 -7.52 12.11
C VAL A 46 9.64 -6.99 10.71
N PRO A 47 10.09 -7.81 9.73
CA PRO A 47 10.37 -7.32 8.38
C PRO A 47 9.13 -6.71 7.70
N GLN A 48 7.96 -7.34 7.87
CA GLN A 48 6.71 -6.85 7.30
C GLN A 48 6.33 -5.49 7.92
N TYR A 49 6.30 -5.39 9.25
CA TYR A 49 5.90 -4.15 9.92
C TYR A 49 6.90 -3.01 9.69
N PHE A 50 8.19 -3.32 9.61
CA PHE A 50 9.23 -2.34 9.28
C PHE A 50 9.01 -1.76 7.88
N LEU A 51 8.76 -2.60 6.88
CA LEU A 51 8.51 -2.16 5.50
C LEU A 51 7.22 -1.33 5.39
N VAL A 52 6.14 -1.74 6.06
CA VAL A 52 4.90 -0.94 6.11
C VAL A 52 5.14 0.43 6.74
N GLY A 53 5.88 0.48 7.85
CA GLY A 53 6.25 1.73 8.51
C GLY A 53 7.06 2.66 7.59
N ALA A 54 8.09 2.11 6.95
CA ALA A 54 8.88 2.85 5.96
C ALA A 54 8.00 3.40 4.83
N ALA A 55 7.10 2.58 4.28
CA ALA A 55 6.20 3.00 3.21
C ALA A 55 5.32 4.19 3.60
N VAL A 56 4.74 4.17 4.81
CA VAL A 56 3.91 5.26 5.33
C VAL A 56 4.73 6.54 5.46
N VAL A 57 5.94 6.45 6.03
CA VAL A 57 6.84 7.60 6.20
C VAL A 57 7.24 8.20 4.84
N PHE A 58 7.67 7.38 3.88
CA PHE A 58 8.05 7.87 2.56
C PHE A 58 6.87 8.44 1.76
N THR A 59 5.67 7.86 1.92
CA THR A 59 4.46 8.42 1.31
C THR A 59 4.12 9.76 1.93
N PHE A 60 4.20 9.88 3.25
CA PHE A 60 3.91 11.11 3.99
C PHE A 60 4.90 12.23 3.63
N ILE A 61 6.21 11.95 3.64
CA ILE A 61 7.25 12.91 3.24
C ILE A 61 7.01 13.35 1.79
N GLY A 62 6.76 12.41 0.89
CA GLY A 62 6.51 12.74 -0.51
C GLY A 62 5.22 13.55 -0.75
N GLN A 63 4.18 13.35 0.07
CA GLN A 63 2.97 14.15 0.04
C GLN A 63 3.21 15.56 0.61
N LEU A 64 4.03 15.64 1.65
CA LEU A 64 4.41 16.90 2.29
C LEU A 64 5.21 17.77 1.32
N GLU A 65 6.26 17.23 0.70
CA GLU A 65 7.04 17.92 -0.34
C GLU A 65 6.14 18.43 -1.48
N PHE A 66 5.24 17.59 -1.99
CA PHE A 66 4.31 18.02 -3.05
C PHE A 66 3.39 19.16 -2.60
N PHE A 67 2.86 19.12 -1.38
CA PHE A 67 2.03 20.21 -0.88
C PHE A 67 2.81 21.50 -0.59
N TYR A 68 4.07 21.39 -0.18
CA TYR A 68 4.91 22.58 0.01
C TYR A 68 5.29 23.23 -1.32
N ASP A 69 5.55 22.44 -2.35
CA ASP A 69 6.01 22.91 -3.67
C ASP A 69 4.86 23.42 -4.56
N GLN A 70 3.65 22.85 -4.42
CA GLN A 70 2.52 23.12 -5.34
C GLN A 70 1.35 23.93 -4.75
N ALA A 71 1.30 24.21 -3.44
CA ALA A 71 0.13 24.86 -2.83
C ALA A 71 0.33 26.37 -2.54
N PRO A 72 -0.45 27.27 -3.16
CA PRO A 72 -0.65 28.64 -2.66
C PRO A 72 -1.31 28.59 -1.27
N ASN A 73 -0.98 29.54 -0.39
CA ASN A 73 -1.45 29.57 1.01
C ASN A 73 -2.98 29.42 1.20
N ALA A 74 -3.79 29.73 0.19
CA ALA A 74 -5.26 29.60 0.21
C ALA A 74 -5.80 28.17 -0.04
N MET A 75 -5.01 27.25 -0.62
CA MET A 75 -5.49 25.89 -0.98
C MET A 75 -5.10 24.79 0.02
N ARG A 76 -4.26 25.11 1.02
CA ARG A 76 -3.79 24.13 2.02
C ARG A 76 -4.92 23.43 2.78
N SER A 77 -6.00 24.16 3.11
CA SER A 77 -7.15 23.57 3.82
C SER A 77 -7.87 22.51 2.97
N MET A 78 -8.06 22.78 1.66
CA MET A 78 -8.68 21.83 0.73
C MET A 78 -7.79 20.60 0.51
N CYS A 79 -6.47 20.80 0.41
CA CYS A 79 -5.48 19.71 0.33
C CYS A 79 -5.53 18.78 1.56
N SER A 80 -5.55 19.33 2.77
CA SER A 80 -5.68 18.55 4.00
C SER A 80 -7.02 17.81 4.08
N ALA A 81 -8.12 18.45 3.66
CA ALA A 81 -9.43 17.82 3.60
C ALA A 81 -9.43 16.62 2.64
N LEU A 82 -8.89 16.79 1.42
CA LEU A 82 -8.76 15.71 0.42
C LEU A 82 -7.88 14.56 0.93
N SER A 83 -6.78 14.86 1.62
CA SER A 83 -5.93 13.83 2.24
C SER A 83 -6.72 13.04 3.28
N LEU A 84 -7.47 13.71 4.15
CA LEU A 84 -8.27 13.05 5.19
C LEU A 84 -9.39 12.20 4.57
N THR A 85 -10.07 12.71 3.55
CA THR A 85 -11.09 11.95 2.80
C THR A 85 -10.48 10.71 2.14
N THR A 86 -9.27 10.81 1.59
CA THR A 86 -8.57 9.66 1.00
C THR A 86 -8.28 8.58 2.05
N VAL A 87 -7.84 8.98 3.25
CA VAL A 87 -7.65 8.05 4.38
C VAL A 87 -8.96 7.39 4.77
N SER A 88 -10.05 8.16 4.92
CA SER A 88 -11.37 7.61 5.24
C SER A 88 -11.88 6.64 4.18
N LEU A 89 -11.74 6.99 2.90
CA LEU A 89 -12.09 6.10 1.78
C LEU A 89 -11.25 4.82 1.81
N GLY A 90 -9.95 4.90 2.13
CA GLY A 90 -9.10 3.73 2.31
C GLY A 90 -9.61 2.80 3.41
N MET A 91 -10.06 3.34 4.53
CA MET A 91 -10.63 2.55 5.63
C MET A 91 -11.95 1.87 5.22
N TYR A 92 -12.84 2.57 4.52
CA TYR A 92 -14.07 1.99 4.01
C TYR A 92 -13.81 0.90 2.96
N LEU A 93 -12.89 1.14 2.03
CA LEU A 93 -12.48 0.15 1.04
C LEU A 93 -11.88 -1.08 1.69
N SER A 94 -11.06 -0.92 2.74
CA SER A 94 -10.51 -2.03 3.51
C SER A 94 -11.61 -2.90 4.13
N SER A 95 -12.58 -2.27 4.81
CA SER A 95 -13.71 -2.99 5.39
C SER A 95 -14.56 -3.69 4.33
N LEU A 96 -14.88 -3.00 3.23
CA LEU A 96 -15.66 -3.53 2.13
C LEU A 96 -14.96 -4.73 1.48
N LEU A 97 -13.64 -4.65 1.26
CA LEU A 97 -12.83 -5.73 0.70
C LEU A 97 -12.88 -6.96 1.61
N VAL A 98 -12.69 -6.80 2.92
CA VAL A 98 -12.83 -7.90 3.88
C VAL A 98 -14.23 -8.50 3.81
N THR A 99 -15.28 -7.68 3.80
CA THR A 99 -16.66 -8.17 3.69
C THR A 99 -16.91 -8.97 2.40
N ILE A 100 -16.44 -8.46 1.25
CA ILE A 100 -16.56 -9.16 -0.04
C ILE A 100 -15.81 -10.49 -0.01
N VAL A 101 -14.55 -10.50 0.44
CA VAL A 101 -13.74 -11.72 0.50
C VAL A 101 -14.39 -12.74 1.43
N THR A 102 -14.84 -12.33 2.61
CA THR A 102 -15.53 -13.22 3.55
C THR A 102 -16.82 -13.77 2.95
N ASN A 103 -17.64 -12.94 2.30
CA ASN A 103 -18.90 -13.37 1.70
C ASN A 103 -18.69 -14.33 0.50
N ILE A 104 -17.74 -14.03 -0.39
CA ILE A 104 -17.42 -14.89 -1.54
C ILE A 104 -16.83 -16.22 -1.07
N THR A 105 -15.94 -16.19 -0.06
CA THR A 105 -15.21 -17.38 0.34
C THR A 105 -15.96 -18.25 1.36
N ALA A 106 -16.88 -17.67 2.13
CA ALA A 106 -17.76 -18.40 3.05
C ALA A 106 -19.00 -18.99 2.35
N ARG A 107 -19.23 -18.70 1.05
CA ARG A 107 -20.29 -19.37 0.28
C ARG A 107 -20.04 -20.88 0.25
N ASN A 108 -21.09 -21.64 0.60
CA ASN A 108 -21.14 -23.12 0.69
C ASN A 108 -20.65 -23.75 2.01
N GLY A 109 -20.67 -23.02 3.14
CA GLY A 109 -20.40 -23.63 4.47
C GLY A 109 -18.94 -24.01 4.70
N LYS A 110 -18.02 -23.46 3.90
CA LYS A 110 -16.57 -23.58 4.07
C LYS A 110 -16.06 -22.45 4.96
N LEU A 111 -14.96 -22.69 5.67
CA LEU A 111 -14.39 -21.76 6.67
C LEU A 111 -13.98 -20.36 6.13
N GLY A 112 -13.92 -20.15 4.81
CA GLY A 112 -13.51 -18.86 4.23
C GLY A 112 -11.98 -18.63 4.24
N TRP A 113 -11.49 -17.58 3.57
CA TRP A 113 -10.07 -17.16 3.61
C TRP A 113 -9.74 -16.49 4.95
N ILE A 114 -10.71 -15.81 5.56
CA ILE A 114 -10.67 -15.26 6.92
C ILE A 114 -11.67 -16.09 7.75
N ALA A 115 -11.16 -17.18 8.33
CA ALA A 115 -11.93 -18.08 9.18
C ALA A 115 -11.74 -17.71 10.67
N ASP A 116 -12.73 -17.97 11.52
CA ASP A 116 -12.59 -17.86 12.99
C ASP A 116 -11.41 -18.68 13.54
N ASN A 117 -11.10 -19.79 12.87
CA ASN A 117 -9.87 -20.54 13.10
C ASN A 117 -8.85 -20.23 11.99
N LEU A 118 -7.94 -19.30 12.27
CA LEU A 118 -6.86 -18.87 11.38
C LEU A 118 -5.91 -20.00 10.96
N ASN A 119 -5.93 -21.15 11.65
CA ASN A 119 -5.12 -22.33 11.30
C ASN A 119 -5.77 -23.19 10.20
N ARG A 120 -7.09 -23.07 10.02
CA ARG A 120 -7.84 -23.72 8.93
C ARG A 120 -8.20 -22.77 7.77
N GLY A 121 -8.10 -21.45 8.00
CA GLY A 121 -8.29 -20.42 6.98
C GLY A 121 -7.05 -20.25 6.09
N HIS A 122 -7.25 -20.04 4.79
CA HIS A 122 -6.15 -19.78 3.86
C HIS A 122 -5.85 -18.28 3.74
N LEU A 123 -5.35 -17.67 4.82
CA LEU A 123 -5.01 -16.24 4.88
C LEU A 123 -3.97 -15.82 3.82
N ASN A 124 -3.12 -16.75 3.39
CA ASN A 124 -2.18 -16.59 2.28
C ASN A 124 -2.81 -15.97 1.02
N TYR A 125 -4.01 -16.41 0.64
CA TYR A 125 -4.66 -15.90 -0.57
C TYR A 125 -5.13 -14.46 -0.41
N PHE A 126 -5.52 -14.07 0.81
CA PHE A 126 -5.84 -12.68 1.12
C PHE A 126 -4.61 -11.77 0.97
N PHE A 127 -3.44 -12.20 1.46
CA PHE A 127 -2.20 -11.46 1.27
C PHE A 127 -1.77 -11.37 -0.20
N TRP A 128 -1.92 -12.45 -0.98
CA TRP A 128 -1.68 -12.41 -2.42
C TRP A 128 -2.64 -11.45 -3.15
N LEU A 129 -3.91 -11.43 -2.76
CA LEU A 129 -4.90 -10.48 -3.31
C LEU A 129 -4.50 -9.03 -3.00
N LEU A 130 -4.08 -8.74 -1.76
CA LEU A 130 -3.59 -7.41 -1.38
C LEU A 130 -2.31 -7.02 -2.12
N ALA A 131 -1.41 -7.97 -2.38
CA ALA A 131 -0.19 -7.75 -3.16
C ALA A 131 -0.52 -7.39 -4.61
N ILE A 132 -1.42 -8.13 -5.27
CA ILE A 132 -1.89 -7.84 -6.64
C ILE A 132 -2.57 -6.47 -6.68
N MET A 133 -3.44 -6.16 -5.72
CA MET A 133 -4.14 -4.88 -5.67
C MET A 133 -3.18 -3.70 -5.47
N SER A 134 -2.14 -3.89 -4.66
CA SER A 134 -1.07 -2.90 -4.45
C SER A 134 -0.22 -2.71 -5.72
N PHE A 135 0.07 -3.78 -6.45
CA PHE A 135 0.75 -3.71 -7.75
C PHE A 135 -0.09 -2.98 -8.81
N VAL A 136 -1.39 -3.27 -8.89
CA VAL A 136 -2.33 -2.56 -9.78
C VAL A 136 -2.40 -1.07 -9.41
N ASN A 137 -2.47 -0.74 -8.11
CA ASN A 137 -2.44 0.65 -7.64
C ASN A 137 -1.18 1.38 -8.10
N PHE A 138 -0.01 0.74 -7.98
CA PHE A 138 1.25 1.30 -8.46
C PHE A 138 1.26 1.51 -9.99
N LEU A 139 0.75 0.57 -10.77
CA LEU A 139 0.60 0.72 -12.22
C LEU A 139 -0.32 1.88 -12.60
N LEU A 140 -1.47 2.00 -11.94
CA LEU A 140 -2.40 3.13 -12.15
C LEU A 140 -1.72 4.45 -11.80
N TYR A 141 -0.97 4.51 -10.70
CA TYR A 141 -0.16 5.69 -10.36
C TYR A 141 0.86 6.04 -11.44
N LEU A 142 1.59 5.05 -11.98
CA LEU A 142 2.54 5.28 -13.08
C LEU A 142 1.86 5.78 -14.35
N LEU A 143 0.69 5.24 -14.70
CA LEU A 143 -0.08 5.69 -15.85
C LEU A 143 -0.53 7.14 -15.67
N ILE A 144 -1.08 7.48 -14.50
CA ILE A 144 -1.50 8.85 -14.18
C ILE A 144 -0.28 9.78 -14.16
N ALA A 145 0.83 9.38 -13.55
CA ALA A 145 2.06 10.17 -13.52
C ALA A 145 2.65 10.41 -14.91
N LYS A 146 2.58 9.41 -15.80
CA LYS A 146 3.01 9.55 -17.20
C LYS A 146 2.07 10.43 -18.02
N TRP A 147 0.78 10.42 -17.71
CA TRP A 147 -0.23 11.22 -18.40
C TRP A 147 -0.34 12.63 -17.84
N TYR A 148 0.10 12.84 -16.60
CA TYR A 148 0.18 14.14 -15.96
C TYR A 148 1.34 14.94 -16.57
N ASN A 149 0.98 15.87 -17.46
CA ASN A 149 1.94 16.76 -18.10
C ASN A 149 2.50 17.69 -17.02
N TYR A 150 3.79 17.56 -16.70
CA TYR A 150 4.50 18.46 -15.79
C TYR A 150 4.36 19.88 -16.34
N LYS A 151 3.62 20.74 -15.65
CA LYS A 151 3.52 22.14 -16.06
C LYS A 151 4.87 22.76 -15.75
N LYS A 152 5.62 23.14 -16.80
CA LYS A 152 6.90 23.87 -16.68
C LYS A 152 6.74 24.96 -15.63
N THR A 153 7.58 24.92 -14.61
CA THR A 153 7.59 25.91 -13.54
C THR A 153 8.06 27.25 -14.12
N VAL A 154 7.71 28.37 -13.49
CA VAL A 154 8.07 29.71 -13.98
C VAL A 154 9.60 29.87 -14.12
N ASP A 155 10.38 29.15 -13.31
CA ASP A 155 11.84 29.09 -13.40
C ASP A 155 12.35 28.51 -14.73
N ASP A 156 11.72 27.46 -15.28
CA ASP A 156 12.08 26.91 -16.60
C ASP A 156 11.81 27.93 -17.73
N LEU A 157 10.83 28.81 -17.53
CA LEU A 157 10.48 29.86 -18.49
C LEU A 157 11.43 31.06 -18.39
N GLU A 158 11.96 31.37 -17.20
CA GLU A 158 13.00 32.39 -17.02
C GLU A 158 14.36 31.91 -17.54
N GLU A 159 14.77 30.66 -17.29
CA GLU A 159 16.00 30.10 -17.85
C GLU A 159 15.98 30.02 -19.38
N THR A 160 14.84 29.63 -19.97
CA THR A 160 14.68 29.60 -21.44
C THR A 160 14.73 31.02 -22.04
N LYS A 161 14.09 32.00 -21.40
CA LYS A 161 14.12 33.40 -21.85
C LYS A 161 15.48 34.05 -21.68
N LEU A 162 16.23 33.67 -20.65
CA LEU A 162 17.57 34.18 -20.40
C LEU A 162 18.56 33.59 -21.41
N GLY A 163 18.47 32.29 -21.71
CA GLY A 163 19.25 31.65 -22.78
C GLY A 163 19.03 32.29 -24.15
N ASP A 164 17.77 32.53 -24.53
CA ASP A 164 17.41 33.19 -25.80
C ASP A 164 17.87 34.67 -25.88
N ALA A 165 18.11 35.32 -24.74
CA ALA A 165 18.59 36.70 -24.67
C ALA A 165 20.13 36.81 -24.81
N TYR A 166 20.87 35.81 -24.33
CA TYR A 166 22.34 35.75 -24.47
C TYR A 166 22.79 35.33 -25.88
N GLU A 167 21.98 34.58 -26.61
CA GLU A 167 22.31 34.12 -27.97
C GLU A 167 22.02 35.17 -29.06
N LYS A 168 21.41 36.31 -28.68
CA LYS A 168 21.10 37.45 -29.58
C LYS A 168 22.06 38.64 -29.49
N HIS A 169 23.12 38.54 -28.69
CA HIS A 169 24.20 39.55 -28.59
C HIS A 169 25.53 38.98 -29.04
#